data_AF-A0A6L8FDC0-F1
#
_entry.id   AF-A0A6L8FDC0-F1
#
_cell.length_a   1.000
_cell.length_b   1.000
_cell.length_c   1.000
_cell.angle_alpha   90.00
_cell.angle_beta   90.00
_cell.angle_gamma   90.00
#
_symmetry.space_group_name_H-M   'P 1'
#
loop_
_entity.id
_entity.type
_entity.pdbx_description
1 polymer ?
#
loop_
_entity_poly.entity_id
_entity_poly.type
_entity_poly.pdbx_seq_one_letter_code
_entity_poly.pdbx_strand_id
1 'polypeptide(L)'
;MKTTIEIPEATFRQAKTFAAAQGITLKQLITEALERRLERALGAGGNIDDTPPWMAGYGALSHMTSENRRVLGLIEEEFEKLPEDMQ
;
A
#
# COMPACT_ATOMS: atom_id res chain seq x y z
N MET A 1 5.58 -8.13 -29.40
CA MET A 1 6.63 -7.34 -30.10
C MET A 1 8.01 -7.85 -29.67
N LYS A 2 9.00 -7.89 -30.56
CA LYS A 2 10.39 -8.19 -30.18
C LYS A 2 11.10 -6.87 -29.88
N THR A 3 11.68 -6.76 -28.69
CA THR A 3 12.42 -5.57 -28.24
C THR A 3 13.81 -6.01 -27.80
N THR A 4 14.83 -5.29 -28.22
CA THR A 4 16.22 -5.51 -27.80
C THR A 4 16.60 -4.39 -26.83
N ILE A 5 17.17 -4.76 -25.69
CA ILE A 5 17.63 -3.83 -24.65
C ILE A 5 19.04 -4.22 -24.23
N GLU A 6 19.91 -3.23 -24.09
CA GLU A 6 21.27 -3.41 -23.61
C GLU A 6 21.29 -3.33 -22.08
N ILE A 7 21.80 -4.37 -21.41
CA ILE A 7 21.88 -4.46 -19.95
C ILE A 7 23.30 -4.93 -19.59
N PRO A 8 23.96 -4.33 -18.59
CA PRO A 8 25.26 -4.81 -18.11
C PRO A 8 25.23 -6.30 -17.74
N GLU A 9 26.29 -7.03 -18.08
CA GLU A 9 26.34 -8.49 -17.91
C GLU A 9 26.12 -8.93 -16.45
N ALA A 10 26.71 -8.20 -15.49
CA ALA A 10 26.52 -8.47 -14.07
C ALA A 10 25.03 -8.41 -13.66
N THR A 11 24.32 -7.38 -14.11
CA THR A 11 22.90 -7.19 -13.86
C THR A 11 22.06 -8.28 -14.53
N PHE A 12 22.40 -8.65 -15.77
CA PHE A 12 21.72 -9.72 -16.49
C PHE A 12 21.84 -11.07 -15.76
N ARG A 13 23.04 -11.42 -15.29
CA ARG A 13 23.27 -12.65 -14.53
C ARG A 13 22.46 -12.66 -13.23
N GLN A 14 22.49 -11.57 -12.47
CA GLN A 14 21.74 -11.45 -11.22
C GLN A 14 20.22 -11.59 -11.46
N ALA A 15 19.68 -10.90 -12.47
CA ALA A 15 18.26 -10.98 -12.82
C ALA A 15 17.85 -12.40 -13.23
N LYS A 16 18.71 -13.12 -13.97
CA LYS A 16 18.46 -14.50 -14.37
C LYS A 16 18.45 -15.45 -13.18
N THR A 17 19.40 -15.32 -12.25
CA THR A 17 19.43 -16.11 -11.01
C THR A 17 18.19 -15.84 -10.15
N PHE A 18 17.80 -14.56 -10.02
CA PHE A 18 16.59 -14.18 -9.31
C PHE A 18 15.32 -14.78 -9.93
N ALA A 19 15.16 -14.67 -11.25
CA ALA A 19 14.02 -15.26 -11.95
C ALA A 19 13.93 -16.79 -11.73
N ALA A 20 15.07 -17.48 -11.83
CA ALA A 20 15.14 -18.93 -11.60
C ALA A 20 14.75 -19.31 -10.16
N ALA A 21 15.21 -18.54 -9.16
CA ALA A 21 14.84 -18.76 -7.76
C ALA A 21 13.34 -18.56 -7.49
N GLN A 22 12.68 -17.71 -8.28
CA GLN A 22 11.23 -17.46 -8.21
C GLN A 22 10.42 -18.39 -9.13
N GLY A 23 11.06 -19.30 -9.86
CA GLY A 23 10.38 -20.21 -10.80
C GLY A 23 9.77 -19.50 -12.02
N ILE A 24 10.21 -18.28 -12.34
CA ILE A 24 9.71 -17.49 -13.48
C ILE A 24 10.78 -17.30 -14.55
N THR A 25 10.36 -16.91 -15.75
CA THR A 25 11.27 -16.56 -16.82
C THR A 25 11.82 -15.14 -16.65
N LEU A 26 13.03 -14.88 -17.18
CA LEU A 26 13.60 -13.53 -17.22
C LEU A 26 12.68 -12.53 -17.96
N LYS A 27 11.96 -12.99 -18.98
CA LYS A 27 10.98 -12.17 -19.70
C LYS A 27 9.86 -11.72 -18.77
N GLN A 28 9.26 -12.64 -18.00
CA GLN A 28 8.21 -12.30 -17.02
C GLN A 28 8.71 -11.31 -15.99
N LEU A 29 9.90 -11.55 -15.41
CA LEU A 29 10.53 -10.63 -14.46
C LEU A 29 10.63 -9.20 -15.02
N ILE A 30 11.13 -9.06 -16.26
CA ILE A 30 11.29 -7.75 -16.91
C ILE A 30 9.94 -7.11 -17.20
N THR A 31 8.98 -7.88 -17.74
CA THR A 31 7.63 -7.40 -18.05
C THR A 31 6.95 -6.87 -16.79
N GLU A 32 6.90 -7.65 -15.72
CA GLU A 32 6.25 -7.23 -14.48
C GLU A 32 6.96 -6.03 -13.83
N ALA A 33 8.30 -6.00 -13.87
CA ALA A 33 9.06 -4.87 -13.33
C ALA A 33 8.74 -3.57 -14.07
N LEU A 34 8.59 -3.64 -15.40
CA LEU A 34 8.18 -2.50 -16.23
C LEU A 34 6.74 -2.10 -15.96
N GLU A 35 5.80 -3.05 -15.92
CA GLU A 35 4.40 -2.79 -15.61
C GLU A 35 4.24 -2.13 -14.25
N ARG A 36 4.83 -2.67 -13.19
CA ARG A 36 4.83 -2.07 -11.85
C ARG A 36 5.49 -0.69 -11.81
N ARG A 37 6.48 -0.43 -12.67
CA ARG A 37 7.14 0.88 -12.74
C ARG A 37 6.27 1.91 -13.44
N LEU A 38 5.56 1.49 -14.50
CA LEU A 38 4.62 2.31 -15.25
C LEU A 38 3.36 2.57 -14.43
N GLU A 39 2.80 1.57 -13.75
CA GLU A 39 1.67 1.74 -12.83
C GLU A 39 2.00 2.74 -11.73
N ARG A 40 3.19 2.66 -11.11
CA ARG A 40 3.63 3.67 -10.14
C ARG A 40 3.89 5.03 -10.77
N ALA A 41 4.43 5.10 -11.98
CA ALA A 41 4.69 6.37 -12.66
C ALA A 41 3.40 7.08 -13.07
N LEU A 42 2.43 6.31 -13.57
CA LEU A 42 1.17 6.79 -14.10
C LEU A 42 0.11 6.95 -13.00
N GLY A 43 0.16 6.13 -11.95
CA GLY A 43 -0.65 6.26 -10.73
C GLY A 43 -0.12 7.32 -9.75
N ALA A 44 1.17 7.68 -9.78
CA ALA A 44 1.67 8.88 -9.10
C ALA A 44 1.43 10.17 -9.93
N GLY A 45 0.99 10.02 -11.18
CA GLY A 45 0.53 11.10 -12.06
C GLY A 45 -0.97 11.05 -12.32
N GLY A 46 -1.72 10.25 -11.55
CA GLY A 46 -3.17 10.33 -11.48
C GLY A 46 -3.53 11.67 -10.88
N ASN A 47 -4.55 12.33 -11.43
CA ASN A 47 -5.06 13.61 -10.96
C ASN A 47 -5.18 13.66 -9.43
N ILE A 48 -5.23 14.86 -8.87
CA ILE A 48 -5.57 15.17 -7.47
C ILE A 48 -6.86 14.44 -6.98
N ASP A 49 -7.61 13.81 -7.89
CA ASP A 49 -8.76 12.94 -7.68
C ASP A 49 -8.44 11.46 -7.35
N ASP A 50 -7.17 11.03 -7.25
CA ASP A 50 -6.78 9.64 -6.92
C ASP A 50 -6.91 9.29 -5.43
N THR A 51 -7.75 10.04 -4.71
CA THR A 51 -8.20 9.63 -3.38
C THR A 51 -9.23 8.52 -3.59
N PRO A 52 -9.00 7.28 -3.09
CA PRO A 52 -9.99 6.21 -3.23
C PRO A 52 -11.37 6.68 -2.74
N PRO A 53 -12.48 6.32 -3.40
CA PRO A 53 -13.81 6.84 -3.04
C PRO A 53 -14.18 6.64 -1.55
N TRP A 54 -13.62 5.62 -0.90
CA TRP A 54 -13.81 5.36 0.53
C TRP A 54 -13.07 6.35 1.46
N MET A 55 -12.09 7.10 0.96
CA MET A 55 -11.36 8.15 1.67
C MET A 55 -12.02 9.53 1.57
N ALA A 56 -13.16 9.67 0.88
CA ALA A 56 -13.86 10.96 0.72
C ALA A 56 -14.20 11.67 2.05
N GLY A 57 -14.33 10.93 3.15
CA GLY A 57 -14.57 11.48 4.49
C GLY A 57 -13.35 11.49 5.42
N TYR A 58 -12.19 11.03 4.96
CA TYR A 58 -11.01 10.89 5.81
C TYR A 58 -10.51 12.26 6.29
N GLY A 59 -10.44 12.46 7.61
CA GLY A 59 -9.98 13.71 8.21
C GLY A 59 -11.01 14.85 8.26
N ALA A 60 -12.21 14.69 7.69
CA ALA A 60 -13.25 15.74 7.67
C ALA A 60 -13.68 16.19 9.08
N LEU A 61 -13.61 15.29 10.06
CA LEU A 61 -13.97 15.55 11.47
C LEU A 61 -12.76 15.85 12.37
N SER A 62 -11.58 16.15 11.80
CA SER A 62 -10.37 16.45 12.58
C SER A 62 -10.54 17.62 13.56
N HIS A 63 -11.38 18.61 13.20
CA HIS A 63 -11.71 19.74 14.05
C HIS A 63 -12.53 19.37 15.30
N MET A 64 -13.15 18.19 15.35
CA MET A 64 -13.97 17.71 16.48
C MET A 64 -13.18 16.97 17.55
N THR A 65 -11.86 17.23 17.66
CA THR A 65 -10.98 16.54 18.60
C THR A 65 -11.45 16.66 20.07
N SER A 66 -12.07 17.79 20.44
CA SER A 66 -12.65 17.98 21.79
C SER A 66 -13.85 17.07 22.05
N GLU A 67 -14.75 16.95 21.08
CA GLU A 67 -15.95 16.13 21.19
C GLU A 67 -15.60 14.63 21.17
N ASN A 68 -14.64 14.22 20.35
CA ASN A 68 -14.12 12.84 20.38
C ASN A 68 -13.55 12.49 21.76
N ARG A 69 -12.80 13.41 22.39
CA ARG A 69 -12.26 13.19 23.74
C ARG A 69 -13.38 13.05 24.77
N ARG A 70 -14.41 13.89 24.69
CA ARG A 70 -15.57 13.82 25.59
C ARG A 70 -16.31 12.49 25.45
N VAL A 71 -16.59 12.04 24.22
CA VAL A 71 -17.28 10.76 23.96
C VAL A 71 -16.44 9.57 24.44
N LEU A 72 -15.15 9.55 24.13
CA LEU A 72 -14.25 8.47 24.59
C LEU A 72 -14.16 8.40 26.11
N GLY A 73 -14.12 9.55 26.80
CA GLY A 73 -14.14 9.59 28.26
C GLY A 73 -15.42 8.99 28.85
N LEU A 74 -16.59 9.26 28.24
CA LEU A 74 -17.85 8.63 28.65
C LEU A 74 -17.85 7.12 28.39
N ILE A 75 -17.28 6.67 27.27
CA ILE A 75 -17.17 5.23 26.99
C ILE A 75 -16.26 4.56 28.02
N GLU A 76 -15.12 5.16 28.34
CA GLU A 76 -14.20 4.62 29.34
C GLU A 76 -14.90 4.56 30.71
N GLU A 77 -15.54 5.62 31.16
CA GLU A 77 -16.29 5.65 32.43
C GLU A 77 -17.36 4.54 32.55
N GLU A 78 -18.09 4.28 31.46
CA GLU A 78 -19.15 3.27 31.43
C GLU A 78 -18.60 1.84 31.29
N PHE A 79 -17.48 1.65 30.60
CA PHE A 79 -16.96 0.33 30.21
C PHE A 79 -15.62 -0.06 30.88
N GLU A 80 -15.07 0.74 31.81
CA GLU A 80 -13.85 0.41 32.57
C GLU A 80 -14.08 -0.66 33.64
N LYS A 81 -15.34 -1.01 33.93
CA LYS A 81 -15.68 -2.06 34.90
C LYS A 81 -15.83 -3.41 34.20
N LEU A 82 -14.84 -4.28 34.35
CA LEU A 82 -15.03 -5.72 34.12
C LEU A 82 -16.11 -6.20 35.12
N PRO A 83 -17.15 -6.93 34.67
CA PRO A 83 -18.15 -7.45 35.60
C PRO A 83 -17.48 -8.43 36.59
N GLU A 84 -17.95 -8.44 37.84
CA GLU A 84 -17.31 -9.16 38.96
C GLU A 84 -17.19 -10.68 38.73
N ASP A 85 -17.97 -11.23 37.80
CA ASP A 85 -17.93 -12.65 37.39
C ASP A 85 -16.76 -12.99 36.44
N MET A 86 -15.99 -12.00 35.99
CA MET A 86 -14.81 -12.16 35.13
C MET A 86 -13.47 -11.86 35.83
N GLN A 87 -13.43 -11.78 37.18
CA GLN A 87 -12.21 -11.61 38.00
C GLN A 87 -11.71 -12.91 38.65
#